data_AF-A0ABD1G4K1-F1
#
_entry.id   AF-A0ABD1G4K1-F1
#
_cell.length_a   1.000
_cell.length_b   1.000
_cell.length_c   1.000
_cell.angle_alpha   90.00
_cell.angle_beta   90.00
_cell.angle_gamma   90.00
#
_symmetry.space_group_name_H-M   'P 1'
#
loop_
_entity.id
_entity.type
_entity.pdbx_description
1 polymer ?
#
loop_
_entity_poly.entity_id
_entity_poly.type
_entity_poly.pdbx_seq_one_letter_code
_entity_poly.pdbx_strand_id
1 'polypeptide(L)'
;MASTWKEEYLDFVLVPGGLLVMVGYHMFHLHRCINRAETTVVGYENYNRRVWITRVLEAEVRDRDQALTVMGNYLSAAMSLASVALALSSLIGAWIGSSYHGEFIAARVYGNMSSTIVYIKYLSILSTFMISFACFVHAATSFVHASFLISLPNCVMPAGNVESAVITGSNSWVVGLRSLYLASNLMLWIFGPIPMFVSSVITVVLLQYLDRNTTPLPQYDRPMSYDSFKNIDDLEESTDSLNGTSSLLPTPVRA
;
A
#
# COMPACT_ATOMS: atom_id res chain seq x y z
N MET A 1 -47.92 13.06 -3.44
CA MET A 1 -47.46 11.90 -4.24
C MET A 1 -46.45 12.25 -5.34
N ALA A 2 -46.30 13.50 -5.82
CA ALA A 2 -45.34 13.82 -6.90
C ALA A 2 -43.88 14.03 -6.46
N SER A 3 -43.59 14.24 -5.16
CA SER A 3 -42.22 14.44 -4.68
C SER A 3 -41.44 13.14 -4.46
N THR A 4 -42.12 12.04 -4.12
CA THR A 4 -41.50 10.73 -3.84
C THR A 4 -40.83 10.15 -5.08
N TRP A 5 -41.44 10.33 -6.27
CA TRP A 5 -40.87 9.90 -7.55
C TRP A 5 -39.55 10.59 -7.90
N LYS A 6 -39.36 11.85 -7.48
CA LYS A 6 -38.12 12.60 -7.74
C LYS A 6 -36.98 12.14 -6.84
N GLU A 7 -37.27 11.82 -5.58
CA GLU A 7 -36.27 11.36 -4.61
C GLU A 7 -35.80 9.92 -4.89
N GLU A 8 -36.73 9.02 -5.25
CA GLU A 8 -36.39 7.64 -5.63
C GLU A 8 -35.57 7.56 -6.92
N TYR A 9 -35.88 8.40 -7.92
CA TYR A 9 -35.11 8.47 -9.17
C TYR A 9 -33.72 9.09 -8.96
N LEU A 10 -33.60 10.05 -8.02
CA LEU A 10 -32.30 10.61 -7.62
C LEU A 10 -31.44 9.53 -6.95
N ASP A 11 -31.99 8.77 -6.00
CA ASP A 11 -31.29 7.66 -5.34
C ASP A 11 -30.87 6.60 -6.35
N PHE A 12 -31.72 6.29 -7.33
CA PHE A 12 -31.46 5.26 -8.35
C PHE A 12 -30.37 5.64 -9.35
N VAL A 13 -30.05 6.93 -9.50
CA VAL A 13 -28.99 7.40 -10.42
C VAL A 13 -27.74 7.82 -9.65
N LEU A 14 -27.87 8.57 -8.54
CA LEU A 14 -26.73 9.05 -7.76
C LEU A 14 -25.98 7.95 -7.03
N VAL A 15 -26.68 6.95 -6.49
CA VAL A 15 -26.03 5.86 -5.73
C VAL A 15 -25.17 4.98 -6.65
N PRO A 16 -25.73 4.35 -7.70
CA PRO A 16 -24.91 3.56 -8.61
C PRO A 16 -23.93 4.45 -9.38
N GLY A 17 -24.26 5.71 -9.70
CA GLY A 17 -23.33 6.65 -10.32
C GLY A 17 -22.14 6.99 -9.41
N GLY A 18 -22.37 7.28 -8.13
CA GLY A 18 -21.33 7.53 -7.13
C GLY A 18 -20.44 6.30 -6.89
N LEU A 19 -21.06 5.12 -6.83
CA LEU A 19 -20.34 3.84 -6.78
C LEU A 19 -19.53 3.59 -8.06
N LEU A 20 -20.08 3.85 -9.25
CA LEU A 20 -19.38 3.69 -10.53
C LEU A 20 -18.21 4.65 -10.67
N VAL A 21 -18.35 5.89 -10.19
CA VAL A 21 -17.27 6.86 -10.18
C VAL A 21 -16.17 6.44 -9.21
N MET A 22 -16.52 5.95 -8.02
CA MET A 22 -15.55 5.46 -7.04
C MET A 22 -14.84 4.18 -7.48
N VAL A 23 -15.60 3.16 -7.87
CA VAL A 23 -15.08 1.88 -8.35
C VAL A 23 -14.33 2.09 -9.66
N GLY A 24 -14.87 2.91 -10.57
CA GLY A 24 -14.22 3.28 -11.82
C GLY A 24 -12.91 4.03 -11.61
N TYR A 25 -12.86 5.00 -10.68
CA TYR A 25 -11.64 5.70 -10.32
C TYR A 25 -10.62 4.77 -9.69
N HIS A 26 -11.04 3.92 -8.74
CA HIS A 26 -10.15 2.96 -8.09
C HIS A 26 -9.66 1.87 -9.03
N MET A 27 -10.50 1.34 -9.93
CA MET A 27 -10.09 0.40 -10.97
C MET A 27 -9.18 1.05 -12.02
N PHE A 28 -9.49 2.28 -12.45
CA PHE A 28 -8.65 3.03 -13.38
C PHE A 28 -7.28 3.35 -12.78
N HIS A 29 -7.24 3.76 -11.52
CA HIS A 29 -5.99 4.03 -10.82
C HIS A 29 -5.21 2.75 -10.53
N LEU A 30 -5.88 1.67 -10.07
CA LEU A 30 -5.25 0.37 -9.90
C LEU A 30 -4.66 -0.14 -11.22
N HIS A 31 -5.41 -0.02 -12.31
CA HIS A 31 -4.95 -0.34 -13.66
C HIS A 31 -3.77 0.54 -14.08
N ARG A 32 -3.76 1.83 -13.74
CA ARG A 32 -2.64 2.75 -14.03
C ARG A 32 -1.41 2.49 -13.15
N CYS A 33 -1.60 2.08 -11.89
CA CYS A 33 -0.54 1.65 -10.98
C CYS A 33 0.13 0.36 -11.46
N ILE A 34 -0.66 -0.59 -11.97
CA ILE A 34 -0.15 -1.87 -12.49
C ILE A 34 0.51 -1.69 -13.86
N ASN A 35 -0.08 -0.91 -14.77
CA ASN A 35 0.39 -0.83 -16.16
C ASN A 35 1.39 0.31 -16.44
N ARG A 36 1.53 1.31 -15.56
CA ARG A 36 2.42 2.48 -15.76
C ARG A 36 3.09 2.93 -14.46
N ALA A 37 3.78 2.00 -13.80
CA ALA A 37 4.47 2.21 -12.53
C ALA A 37 5.55 3.31 -12.57
N GLU A 38 6.03 3.76 -13.74
CA GLU A 38 7.06 4.80 -13.85
C GLU A 38 6.51 6.25 -13.90
N THR A 39 5.19 6.42 -14.04
CA THR A 39 4.54 7.74 -14.19
C THR A 39 3.62 8.13 -13.03
N THR A 40 3.50 7.29 -12.01
CA THR A 40 2.58 7.49 -10.87
C THR A 40 3.34 7.85 -9.59
N VAL A 41 2.69 8.56 -8.65
CA VAL A 41 3.27 8.89 -7.32
C VAL A 41 3.70 7.61 -6.58
N VAL A 42 2.89 6.55 -6.67
CA VAL A 42 3.23 5.23 -6.11
C VAL A 42 4.53 4.70 -6.71
N GLY A 43 4.72 4.90 -8.02
CA GLY A 43 5.95 4.64 -8.75
C GLY A 43 7.18 5.39 -8.24
N TYR A 44 7.02 6.71 -8.10
CA TYR A 44 8.05 7.61 -7.59
C TYR A 44 8.44 7.28 -6.14
N GLU A 45 7.45 7.03 -5.29
CA GLU A 45 7.67 6.67 -3.89
C GLU A 45 8.30 5.28 -3.77
N ASN A 46 7.88 4.33 -4.61
CA ASN A 46 8.54 3.03 -4.73
C ASN A 46 9.99 3.21 -5.19
N TYR A 47 10.28 4.00 -6.22
CA TYR A 47 11.64 4.28 -6.66
C TYR A 47 12.52 4.83 -5.53
N ASN A 48 12.05 5.85 -4.80
CA ASN A 48 12.79 6.40 -3.66
C ASN A 48 12.99 5.36 -2.54
N ARG A 49 11.98 4.51 -2.27
CA ARG A 49 12.12 3.40 -1.32
C ARG A 49 13.13 2.36 -1.79
N ARG A 50 13.18 2.03 -3.08
CA ARG A 50 14.18 1.12 -3.66
C ARG A 50 15.59 1.64 -3.40
N VAL A 51 15.84 2.90 -3.75
CA VAL A 51 17.13 3.57 -3.51
C VAL A 51 17.45 3.60 -2.01
N TRP A 52 16.50 3.97 -1.17
CA TRP A 52 16.68 4.01 0.28
C TRP A 52 17.06 2.63 0.84
N ILE A 53 16.38 1.56 0.42
CA ILE A 53 16.69 0.17 0.86
C ILE A 53 18.08 -0.24 0.43
N THR A 54 18.49 0.05 -0.81
CA THR A 54 19.85 -0.23 -1.28
C THR A 54 20.89 0.44 -0.38
N ARG A 55 20.71 1.73 -0.02
CA ARG A 55 21.62 2.45 0.88
C ARG A 55 21.62 1.91 2.30
N VAL A 56 20.45 1.54 2.83
CA VAL A 56 20.34 0.94 4.18
C VAL A 56 21.04 -0.42 4.24
N LEU A 57 21.00 -1.20 3.16
CA LEU A 57 21.67 -2.50 3.09
C LEU A 57 23.19 -2.37 2.90
N GLU A 58 23.66 -1.32 2.20
CA GLU A 58 25.08 -0.98 2.07
C GLU A 58 25.69 -0.45 3.38
N ALA A 59 24.88 0.11 4.28
CA ALA A 59 25.33 0.61 5.57
C ALA A 59 25.66 -0.52 6.58
N GLU A 60 26.60 -0.24 7.49
CA GLU A 60 26.93 -1.14 8.60
C GLU A 60 25.68 -1.45 9.44
N VAL A 61 25.61 -2.67 10.00
CA VAL A 61 24.47 -3.10 10.84
C VAL A 61 24.20 -2.12 11.99
N ARG A 62 25.24 -1.48 12.54
CA ARG A 62 25.14 -0.49 13.61
C ARG A 62 24.42 0.80 13.19
N ASP A 63 24.46 1.14 11.91
CA ASP A 63 23.87 2.37 11.35
C ASP A 63 22.45 2.13 10.81
N ARG A 64 21.94 0.89 10.85
CA ARG A 64 20.60 0.52 10.38
C ARG A 64 19.47 0.85 11.38
N ASP A 65 19.79 1.29 12.59
CA ASP A 65 18.82 1.59 13.64
C ASP A 65 17.80 2.68 13.23
N GLN A 66 18.27 3.68 12.48
CA GLN A 66 17.38 4.71 11.92
C GLN A 66 16.37 4.11 10.94
N ALA A 67 16.78 3.14 10.12
CA ALA A 67 15.87 2.51 9.17
C ALA A 67 14.83 1.63 9.87
N LEU A 68 15.24 0.88 10.90
CA LEU A 68 14.34 0.11 11.75
C LEU A 68 13.33 1.00 12.47
N THR A 69 13.77 2.16 12.95
CA THR A 69 12.88 3.16 13.57
C THR A 69 11.84 3.68 12.59
N VAL A 70 12.24 4.03 11.36
CA VAL A 70 11.30 4.47 10.32
C VAL A 70 10.28 3.37 10.00
N MET A 71 10.73 2.13 9.80
CA MET A 71 9.84 0.99 9.56
C MET A 71 8.91 0.72 10.75
N GLY A 72 9.41 0.85 11.97
CA GLY A 72 8.63 0.74 13.20
C GLY A 72 7.51 1.79 13.30
N ASN A 73 7.78 3.03 12.87
CA ASN A 73 6.77 4.07 12.81
C ASN A 73 5.66 3.74 11.80
N TYR A 74 6.01 3.26 10.61
CA TYR A 74 5.03 2.80 9.61
C TYR A 74 4.20 1.61 10.12
N LEU A 75 4.86 0.65 10.79
CA LEU A 75 4.19 -0.49 11.42
C LEU A 75 3.18 -0.04 12.49
N SER A 76 3.59 0.86 13.40
CA SER A 76 2.73 1.40 14.46
C SER A 76 1.52 2.14 13.89
N ALA A 77 1.74 2.96 12.86
CA ALA A 77 0.67 3.64 12.15
C ALA A 77 -0.30 2.65 11.49
N ALA A 78 0.20 1.54 10.93
CA ALA A 78 -0.62 0.55 10.23
C ALA A 78 -1.53 -0.20 11.21
N MET A 79 -0.97 -0.58 12.36
CA MET A 79 -1.72 -1.22 13.43
C MET A 79 -2.78 -0.28 14.01
N SER A 80 -2.46 1.00 14.17
CA SER A 80 -3.42 2.01 14.64
C SER A 80 -4.60 2.17 13.67
N LEU A 81 -4.33 2.28 12.36
CA LEU A 81 -5.37 2.34 11.34
C LEU A 81 -6.19 1.04 11.23
N ALA A 82 -5.54 -0.12 11.39
CA ALA A 82 -6.23 -1.41 11.47
C ALA A 82 -7.20 -1.45 12.66
N SER A 83 -6.77 -1.02 13.85
CA SER A 83 -7.63 -0.94 15.03
C SER A 83 -8.81 0.01 14.83
N VAL A 84 -8.59 1.18 14.19
CA VAL A 84 -9.68 2.11 13.85
C VAL A 84 -10.68 1.46 12.89
N ALA A 85 -10.22 0.79 11.82
CA ALA A 85 -11.09 0.09 10.88
C ALA A 85 -11.91 -1.00 11.55
N LEU A 86 -11.31 -1.78 12.46
CA LEU A 86 -11.99 -2.83 13.23
C LEU A 86 -12.99 -2.22 14.22
N ALA A 87 -12.62 -1.16 14.94
CA ALA A 87 -13.51 -0.47 15.87
C ALA A 87 -14.75 0.09 15.17
N LEU A 88 -14.57 0.71 14.00
CA LEU A 88 -15.69 1.21 13.20
C LEU A 88 -16.56 0.06 12.67
N SER A 89 -15.95 -1.02 12.20
CA SER A 89 -16.68 -2.25 11.81
C SER A 89 -17.55 -2.79 12.94
N SER A 90 -17.00 -2.88 14.15
CA SER A 90 -17.70 -3.32 15.36
C SER A 90 -18.84 -2.38 15.73
N LEU A 91 -18.61 -1.07 15.70
CA LEU A 91 -19.62 -0.05 15.99
C LEU A 91 -20.81 -0.16 15.04
N ILE A 92 -20.54 -0.34 13.74
CA ILE A 92 -21.57 -0.45 12.71
C ILE A 92 -22.30 -1.80 12.83
N GLY A 93 -21.59 -2.89 13.12
CA GLY A 93 -22.19 -4.20 13.41
C GLY A 93 -23.11 -4.17 14.63
N ALA A 94 -22.67 -3.54 15.72
CA ALA A 94 -23.46 -3.34 16.93
C ALA A 94 -24.70 -2.48 16.66
N TRP A 95 -24.55 -1.41 15.87
CA TRP A 95 -25.66 -0.56 15.47
C TRP A 95 -26.75 -1.33 14.70
N ILE A 96 -26.35 -2.19 13.76
CA ILE A 96 -27.27 -3.09 13.05
C ILE A 96 -27.95 -4.06 14.02
N GLY A 97 -27.18 -4.68 14.92
CA GLY A 97 -27.67 -5.66 15.89
C GLY A 97 -28.69 -5.06 16.87
N SER A 98 -28.46 -3.87 17.39
CA SER A 98 -29.38 -3.17 18.28
C SER A 98 -30.68 -2.73 17.58
N SER A 99 -30.61 -2.49 16.26
CA SER A 99 -31.76 -2.05 15.48
C SER A 99 -32.76 -3.14 15.12
N TYR A 100 -32.39 -4.43 15.24
CA TYR A 100 -33.31 -5.56 15.05
C TYR A 100 -34.45 -5.59 16.08
N HIS A 101 -34.34 -4.86 17.20
CA HIS A 101 -35.32 -4.84 18.28
C HIS A 101 -36.17 -3.56 18.36
N GLY A 102 -35.99 -2.55 17.50
CA GLY A 102 -36.75 -1.30 17.60
C GLY A 102 -36.74 -0.45 16.34
N GLU A 103 -37.89 0.15 16.06
CA GLU A 103 -38.34 0.97 14.91
C GLU A 103 -37.45 2.17 14.49
N PHE A 104 -36.22 2.29 15.02
CA PHE A 104 -35.35 3.45 14.87
C PHE A 104 -34.66 3.59 13.50
N ILE A 105 -34.48 2.52 12.74
CA ILE A 105 -33.85 2.60 11.41
C ILE A 105 -34.75 3.33 10.40
N ALA A 106 -36.07 3.15 10.49
CA ALA A 106 -37.02 3.72 9.52
C ALA A 106 -37.23 5.23 9.69
N ALA A 107 -36.91 5.82 10.83
CA ALA A 107 -37.24 7.22 11.12
C ALA A 107 -36.13 8.23 10.77
N ARG A 108 -34.89 7.77 10.51
CA ARG A 108 -33.71 8.65 10.40
C ARG A 108 -32.82 8.44 9.18
N VAL A 109 -33.26 7.64 8.20
CA VAL A 109 -32.56 7.50 6.91
C VAL A 109 -33.30 8.33 5.86
N TYR A 110 -32.64 9.36 5.34
CA TYR A 110 -33.14 10.15 4.22
C TYR A 110 -32.85 9.38 2.92
N GLY A 111 -33.89 8.92 2.21
CA GLY A 111 -33.80 8.11 0.98
C GLY A 111 -34.65 6.84 1.02
N ASN A 112 -34.76 6.14 -0.12
CA ASN A 112 -35.70 5.04 -0.36
C ASN A 112 -35.74 3.98 0.77
N MET A 113 -36.93 3.74 1.31
CA MET A 113 -37.24 3.08 2.59
C MET A 113 -37.37 1.55 2.51
N SER A 114 -36.79 0.88 1.51
CA SER A 114 -36.85 -0.59 1.46
C SER A 114 -35.85 -1.21 2.45
N SER A 115 -36.33 -2.03 3.38
CA SER A 115 -35.52 -2.72 4.39
C SER A 115 -34.33 -3.48 3.80
N THR A 116 -34.47 -4.01 2.58
CA THR A 116 -33.40 -4.71 1.85
C THR A 116 -32.27 -3.76 1.46
N ILE A 117 -32.59 -2.54 1.00
CA ILE A 117 -31.59 -1.55 0.57
C ILE A 117 -30.79 -1.06 1.76
N VAL A 118 -31.45 -0.85 2.91
CA VAL A 118 -30.79 -0.43 4.14
C VAL A 118 -29.79 -1.48 4.62
N TYR A 119 -30.15 -2.76 4.60
CA TYR A 119 -29.22 -3.84 4.96
C TYR A 119 -28.00 -3.91 4.02
N ILE A 120 -28.22 -3.76 2.70
CA ILE A 120 -27.14 -3.72 1.71
C ILE A 120 -26.19 -2.54 1.95
N LYS A 121 -26.72 -1.34 2.30
CA LYS A 121 -25.90 -0.16 2.65
C LYS A 121 -24.91 -0.49 3.77
N TYR A 122 -25.43 -1.02 4.88
CA TYR A 122 -24.61 -1.33 6.04
C TYR A 122 -23.61 -2.48 5.81
N LEU A 123 -24.02 -3.53 5.10
CA LEU A 123 -23.12 -4.62 4.72
C LEU A 123 -21.98 -4.14 3.80
N SER A 124 -22.28 -3.23 2.87
CA SER A 124 -21.25 -2.65 1.99
C SER A 124 -20.25 -1.78 2.76
N ILE A 125 -20.70 -1.04 3.77
CA ILE A 125 -19.82 -0.26 4.64
C ILE A 125 -18.93 -1.21 5.46
N LEU A 126 -19.53 -2.22 6.08
CA LEU A 126 -18.83 -3.20 6.91
C LEU A 126 -17.78 -3.98 6.10
N SER A 127 -18.13 -4.45 4.90
CA SER A 127 -17.21 -5.20 4.04
C SER A 127 -16.02 -4.32 3.60
N THR A 128 -16.24 -3.05 3.30
CA THR A 128 -15.16 -2.12 2.92
C THR A 128 -14.21 -1.86 4.08
N PHE A 129 -14.70 -1.68 5.31
CA PHE A 129 -13.83 -1.57 6.49
C PHE A 129 -13.05 -2.86 6.76
N MET A 130 -13.66 -4.03 6.58
CA MET A 130 -12.96 -5.33 6.72
C MET A 130 -11.86 -5.50 5.68
N ILE A 131 -12.09 -5.10 4.42
CA ILE A 131 -11.06 -5.10 3.37
C ILE A 131 -9.92 -4.17 3.77
N SER A 132 -10.24 -2.95 4.25
CA SER A 132 -9.24 -2.01 4.72
C SER A 132 -8.40 -2.57 5.87
N PHE A 133 -9.05 -3.21 6.85
CA PHE A 133 -8.39 -3.88 7.97
C PHE A 133 -7.42 -4.95 7.48
N ALA A 134 -7.87 -5.83 6.58
CA ALA A 134 -7.02 -6.89 6.02
C ALA A 134 -5.80 -6.32 5.28
N CYS A 135 -5.96 -5.23 4.52
CA CYS A 135 -4.85 -4.56 3.85
C CYS A 135 -3.82 -3.98 4.84
N PHE A 136 -4.26 -3.38 5.96
CA PHE A 136 -3.33 -2.86 6.97
C PHE A 136 -2.62 -3.97 7.73
N VAL A 137 -3.29 -5.07 8.04
CA VAL A 137 -2.65 -6.25 8.64
C VAL A 137 -1.60 -6.82 7.68
N HIS A 138 -1.92 -6.95 6.39
CA HIS A 138 -0.96 -7.40 5.38
C HIS A 138 0.24 -6.46 5.26
N ALA A 139 0.01 -5.14 5.29
CA ALA A 139 1.07 -4.14 5.31
C ALA A 139 1.97 -4.28 6.56
N ALA A 140 1.37 -4.42 7.74
CA ALA A 140 2.08 -4.60 9.00
C ALA A 140 2.96 -5.87 8.97
N THR A 141 2.43 -7.01 8.54
CA THR A 141 3.20 -8.26 8.39
C THR A 141 4.39 -8.08 7.44
N SER A 142 4.17 -7.42 6.30
CA SER A 142 5.24 -7.14 5.34
C SER A 142 6.32 -6.22 5.93
N PHE A 143 5.95 -5.21 6.72
CA PHE A 143 6.90 -4.33 7.40
C PHE A 143 7.68 -5.03 8.52
N VAL A 144 7.05 -5.95 9.25
CA VAL A 144 7.74 -6.80 10.24
C VAL A 144 8.76 -7.70 9.54
N HIS A 145 8.38 -8.34 8.43
CA HIS A 145 9.31 -9.15 7.64
C HIS A 145 10.47 -8.31 7.10
N ALA A 146 10.19 -7.14 6.54
CA ALA A 146 11.23 -6.24 6.06
C ALA A 146 12.17 -5.78 7.20
N SER A 147 11.62 -5.44 8.37
CA SER A 147 12.42 -5.05 9.54
C SER A 147 13.32 -6.18 10.02
N PHE A 148 12.79 -7.41 10.05
CA PHE A 148 13.58 -8.60 10.36
C PHE A 148 14.73 -8.80 9.35
N LEU A 149 14.46 -8.65 8.06
CA LEU A 149 15.46 -8.73 6.99
C LEU A 149 16.55 -7.67 7.11
N ILE A 150 16.20 -6.44 7.50
CA ILE A 150 17.17 -5.35 7.69
C ILE A 150 18.07 -5.60 8.91
N SER A 151 17.52 -6.20 9.97
CA SER A 151 18.23 -6.49 11.23
C SER A 151 19.16 -7.69 11.18
N LEU A 152 19.11 -8.53 10.13
CA LEU A 152 19.93 -9.74 10.01
C LEU A 152 21.42 -9.39 9.85
N PRO A 153 22.29 -9.73 10.84
CA PRO A 153 23.72 -9.50 10.73
C PRO A 153 24.37 -10.56 9.81
N ASN A 154 25.38 -10.15 9.03
CA ASN A 154 26.25 -11.05 8.25
C ASN A 154 25.56 -11.95 7.21
N CYS A 155 24.34 -11.61 6.77
CA CYS A 155 23.68 -12.28 5.66
C CYS A 155 23.76 -11.40 4.40
N VAL A 156 24.42 -11.88 3.34
CA VAL A 156 24.39 -11.25 2.02
C VAL A 156 23.05 -11.58 1.37
N MET A 157 21.98 -10.98 1.90
CA MET A 157 20.65 -11.19 1.39
C MET A 157 20.49 -10.39 0.09
N PRO A 158 20.04 -10.99 -1.03
CA PRO A 158 19.85 -10.25 -2.26
C PRO A 158 18.86 -9.11 -2.00
N ALA A 159 19.29 -7.89 -2.28
CA ALA A 159 18.54 -6.66 -1.99
C ALA A 159 17.10 -6.70 -2.55
N GLY A 160 16.88 -7.43 -3.66
CA GLY A 160 15.58 -7.64 -4.26
C GLY A 160 14.52 -8.27 -3.34
N ASN A 161 14.91 -9.12 -2.39
CA ASN A 161 13.96 -9.75 -1.46
C ASN A 161 13.46 -8.75 -0.39
N VAL A 162 14.36 -7.91 0.13
CA VAL A 162 14.02 -6.85 1.10
C VAL A 162 13.21 -5.75 0.41
N GLU A 163 13.63 -5.37 -0.79
CA GLU A 163 12.96 -4.41 -1.65
C GLU A 163 11.52 -4.85 -1.96
N SER A 164 11.33 -6.10 -2.39
CA SER A 164 10.00 -6.65 -2.67
C SER A 164 9.10 -6.67 -1.42
N ALA A 165 9.63 -7.02 -0.25
CA ALA A 165 8.88 -7.02 1.00
C ALA A 165 8.41 -5.61 1.41
N VAL A 166 9.28 -4.61 1.35
CA VAL A 166 8.95 -3.22 1.69
C VAL A 166 7.96 -2.63 0.68
N ILE A 167 8.15 -2.88 -0.61
CA ILE A 167 7.26 -2.38 -1.67
C ILE A 167 5.88 -3.02 -1.54
N THR A 168 5.81 -4.32 -1.30
CA THR A 168 4.54 -5.03 -1.12
C THR A 168 3.79 -4.47 0.09
N GLY A 169 4.47 -4.28 1.22
CA GLY A 169 3.86 -3.67 2.41
C GLY A 169 3.40 -2.23 2.18
N SER A 170 4.23 -1.42 1.52
CA SER A 170 3.88 -0.05 1.17
C SER A 170 2.71 0.04 0.19
N ASN A 171 2.61 -0.88 -0.77
CA ASN A 171 1.50 -0.93 -1.69
C ASN A 171 0.21 -1.31 -0.96
N SER A 172 0.25 -2.33 -0.09
CA SER A 172 -0.88 -2.70 0.77
C SER A 172 -1.33 -1.56 1.68
N TRP A 173 -0.40 -0.76 2.21
CA TRP A 173 -0.69 0.44 3.00
C TRP A 173 -1.51 1.46 2.19
N VAL A 174 -1.08 1.79 0.97
CA VAL A 174 -1.78 2.75 0.10
C VAL A 174 -3.17 2.22 -0.28
N VAL A 175 -3.29 0.92 -0.57
CA VAL A 175 -4.58 0.28 -0.84
C VAL A 175 -5.50 0.36 0.39
N GLY A 176 -4.97 0.11 1.59
CA GLY A 176 -5.71 0.24 2.85
C GLY A 176 -6.24 1.67 3.07
N LEU A 177 -5.39 2.69 2.92
CA LEU A 177 -5.81 4.10 3.05
C LEU A 177 -6.92 4.48 2.07
N ARG A 178 -6.84 3.99 0.84
CA ARG A 178 -7.87 4.24 -0.17
C ARG A 178 -9.18 3.55 0.14
N SER A 179 -9.10 2.31 0.65
CA SER A 179 -10.27 1.61 1.16
C SER A 179 -10.91 2.36 2.33
N LEU A 180 -10.13 2.94 3.25
CA LEU A 180 -10.66 3.80 4.32
C LEU A 180 -11.38 5.03 3.78
N TYR A 181 -10.83 5.70 2.77
CA TYR A 181 -11.51 6.85 2.15
C TYR A 181 -12.83 6.42 1.52
N LEU A 182 -12.87 5.29 0.82
CA LEU A 182 -14.11 4.73 0.28
C LEU A 182 -15.11 4.39 1.40
N ALA A 183 -14.67 3.72 2.47
CA ALA A 183 -15.51 3.38 3.62
C ALA A 183 -16.09 4.64 4.28
N SER A 184 -15.30 5.71 4.38
CA SER A 184 -15.75 7.00 4.92
C SER A 184 -16.85 7.63 4.05
N ASN A 185 -16.73 7.54 2.72
CA ASN A 185 -17.78 7.99 1.81
C ASN A 185 -19.08 7.19 1.97
N LEU A 186 -18.96 5.88 2.10
CA LEU A 186 -20.11 5.01 2.33
C LEU A 186 -20.73 5.25 3.72
N MET A 187 -19.95 5.65 4.72
CA MET A 187 -20.49 6.06 6.02
C MET A 187 -21.35 7.33 5.89
N LEU A 188 -20.93 8.30 5.06
CA LEU A 188 -21.71 9.50 4.78
C LEU A 188 -23.01 9.20 4.01
N TRP A 189 -23.07 8.07 3.30
CA TRP A 189 -24.28 7.61 2.64
C TRP A 189 -25.43 7.30 3.61
N ILE A 190 -25.15 7.04 4.89
CA ILE A 190 -26.18 6.87 5.94
C ILE A 190 -27.00 8.16 6.09
N PHE A 191 -26.39 9.34 5.91
CA PHE A 191 -27.07 10.63 6.01
C PHE A 191 -27.85 11.03 4.74
N GLY A 192 -27.66 10.30 3.63
CA GLY A 192 -28.37 10.50 2.37
C GLY A 192 -27.45 10.51 1.13
N PRO A 193 -28.04 10.57 -0.07
CA PRO A 193 -27.29 10.58 -1.35
C PRO A 193 -26.50 11.89 -1.58
N ILE A 194 -26.99 13.02 -1.07
CA ILE A 194 -26.35 14.34 -1.22
C ILE A 194 -24.99 14.40 -0.52
N PRO A 195 -24.86 14.10 0.79
CA PRO A 195 -23.56 14.10 1.46
C PRO A 195 -22.59 13.07 0.86
N MET A 196 -23.08 11.91 0.40
CA MET A 196 -22.29 10.90 -0.30
C MET A 196 -21.69 11.44 -1.61
N PHE A 197 -22.48 12.19 -2.40
CA PHE A 197 -21.99 12.76 -3.66
C PHE A 197 -20.93 13.82 -3.43
N VAL A 198 -21.18 14.75 -2.49
CA VAL A 198 -20.21 15.80 -2.13
C VAL A 198 -18.92 15.19 -1.60
N SER A 199 -19.01 14.20 -0.71
CA SER A 199 -17.81 13.52 -0.18
C SER A 199 -17.05 12.77 -1.27
N SER A 200 -17.76 12.16 -2.23
CA SER A 200 -17.14 11.46 -3.34
C SER A 200 -16.33 12.42 -4.22
N VAL A 201 -16.90 13.58 -4.56
CA VAL A 201 -16.18 14.63 -5.30
C VAL A 201 -14.95 15.12 -4.53
N ILE A 202 -15.10 15.41 -3.23
CA ILE A 202 -13.98 15.83 -2.38
C ILE A 202 -12.89 14.75 -2.37
N THR A 203 -13.27 13.49 -2.24
CA THR A 203 -12.33 12.36 -2.21
C THR A 203 -11.59 12.20 -3.53
N VAL A 204 -12.28 12.36 -4.67
CA VAL A 204 -11.64 12.36 -6.00
C VAL A 204 -10.68 13.52 -6.14
N VAL A 205 -11.02 14.73 -5.69
CA VAL A 205 -10.12 15.90 -5.73
C VAL A 205 -8.90 15.67 -4.83
N LEU A 206 -9.10 15.14 -3.63
CA LEU A 206 -8.02 14.77 -2.71
C LEU A 206 -7.10 13.73 -3.32
N LEU A 207 -7.66 12.66 -3.90
CA LEU A 207 -6.91 11.61 -4.58
C LEU A 207 -6.17 12.17 -5.80
N GLN A 208 -6.78 13.05 -6.59
CA GLN A 208 -6.10 13.71 -7.70
C GLN A 208 -4.94 14.59 -7.24
N TYR A 209 -5.09 15.29 -6.12
CA TYR A 209 -3.98 16.05 -5.54
C TYR A 209 -2.86 15.11 -5.06
N LEU A 210 -3.22 14.02 -4.38
CA LEU A 210 -2.27 13.02 -3.87
C LEU A 210 -1.57 12.24 -4.99
N ASP A 211 -2.26 12.03 -6.12
CA ASP A 211 -1.77 11.28 -7.28
C ASP A 211 -1.03 12.17 -8.30
N ARG A 212 -1.14 13.50 -8.17
CA ARG A 212 -0.48 14.44 -9.08
C ARG A 212 0.97 14.65 -8.66
N ASN A 213 1.85 13.78 -9.14
CA ASN A 213 3.28 14.05 -9.08
C ASN A 213 3.64 15.09 -10.15
N THR A 214 4.19 16.23 -9.73
CA THR A 214 4.81 17.21 -10.64
C THR A 214 6.31 17.32 -10.44
N THR A 215 6.88 16.59 -9.48
CA THR A 215 8.31 16.65 -9.20
C THR A 215 9.08 15.62 -10.04
N PRO A 216 10.14 16.03 -10.77
CA PRO A 216 11.02 15.10 -11.44
C PRO A 216 11.71 14.17 -10.43
N LEU A 217 12.07 12.96 -10.85
CA LEU A 217 12.77 11.97 -10.01
C LEU A 217 14.08 12.58 -9.47
N PRO A 218 14.34 12.50 -8.14
CA PRO A 218 15.62 12.93 -7.59
C PRO A 218 16.72 12.07 -8.21
N GLN A 219 17.71 12.73 -8.79
CA GLN A 219 18.88 12.04 -9.30
C GLN A 219 19.79 11.76 -8.12
N TYR A 220 19.75 10.52 -7.60
CA TYR A 220 20.66 10.09 -6.57
C TYR A 220 22.01 9.76 -7.20
N ASP A 221 23.09 10.39 -6.74
CA ASP A 221 24.45 9.98 -7.10
C ASP A 221 24.62 8.50 -6.75
N ARG A 222 24.98 7.69 -7.75
CA ARG A 222 25.21 6.26 -7.61
C ARG A 222 26.35 6.08 -6.59
N PRO A 223 26.22 5.26 -5.53
CA PRO A 223 27.37 4.95 -4.71
C PRO A 223 28.36 4.17 -5.59
N MET A 224 29.60 4.65 -5.65
CA MET A 224 30.72 3.91 -6.23
C MET A 224 31.01 2.67 -5.37
N SER A 225 30.20 1.61 -5.46
CA SER A 225 30.53 0.34 -4.82
C SER A 225 29.79 -0.85 -5.44
N TYR A 226 29.86 -0.97 -6.76
CA TYR A 226 29.63 -2.26 -7.43
C TYR A 226 30.75 -2.57 -8.43
N ASP A 227 31.35 -1.54 -9.04
CA ASP A 227 32.51 -1.71 -9.92
C ASP A 227 33.79 -2.09 -9.17
N SER A 228 33.91 -1.85 -7.86
CA SER A 228 35.12 -2.24 -7.12
C SER A 228 35.15 -3.74 -6.79
N PHE A 229 34.02 -4.40 -6.57
CA PHE A 229 34.00 -5.84 -6.28
C PHE A 229 34.28 -6.66 -7.54
N LYS A 230 33.73 -6.21 -8.68
CA LYS A 230 34.04 -6.81 -9.98
C LYS A 230 35.51 -6.63 -10.37
N ASN A 231 36.11 -5.45 -10.15
CA ASN A 231 37.54 -5.26 -10.41
C ASN A 231 38.44 -6.03 -9.45
N ILE A 232 38.02 -6.28 -8.20
CA ILE A 232 38.80 -7.09 -7.25
C ILE A 232 38.73 -8.57 -7.63
N ASP A 233 37.56 -9.09 -7.97
CA ASP A 233 37.38 -10.47 -8.47
C ASP A 233 38.13 -10.67 -9.82
N ASP A 234 38.05 -9.70 -10.74
CA ASP A 234 38.78 -9.72 -12.03
C ASP A 234 40.31 -9.62 -11.83
N LEU A 235 40.77 -8.91 -10.79
CA LEU A 235 42.21 -8.81 -10.43
C LEU A 235 42.70 -10.09 -9.76
N GLU A 236 41.90 -10.71 -8.89
CA GLU A 236 42.24 -11.95 -8.19
C GLU A 236 42.29 -13.14 -9.19
N GLU A 237 41.34 -13.22 -10.12
CA GLU A 237 41.31 -14.19 -11.22
C GLU A 237 42.48 -13.98 -12.21
N SER A 238 42.87 -12.72 -12.46
CA SER A 238 44.05 -12.40 -13.28
C SER A 238 45.37 -12.80 -12.60
N THR A 239 45.50 -12.61 -11.28
CA THR A 239 46.71 -13.02 -10.54
C THR A 239 46.89 -14.53 -10.41
N ASP A 240 45.80 -15.29 -10.28
CA ASP A 240 45.87 -16.76 -10.23
C ASP A 240 46.20 -17.38 -11.60
N SER A 241 45.75 -16.76 -12.70
CA SER A 241 46.10 -17.19 -14.07
C SER A 241 47.59 -17.01 -14.41
N LEU A 242 48.26 -16.01 -13.81
CA LEU A 242 49.68 -15.73 -13.99
C LEU A 242 50.58 -16.63 -13.13
N ASN A 243 50.12 -17.08 -11.96
CA ASN A 243 50.86 -18.01 -11.11
C ASN A 243 50.71 -19.48 -11.54
N GLY A 244 49.67 -19.84 -12.29
CA GLY A 244 49.45 -21.20 -12.81
C GLY A 244 50.36 -21.62 -13.98
N THR A 245 51.12 -20.69 -14.57
CA THR A 245 51.93 -20.95 -15.78
C THR A 245 53.45 -21.06 -15.54
N SER A 246 53.92 -20.90 -14.30
CA SER A 246 55.36 -20.91 -13.98
C SER A 246 55.90 -22.22 -13.35
N SER A 247 55.10 -23.28 -13.24
CA SER A 247 55.55 -24.60 -12.75
C SER A 247 55.70 -25.64 -13.87
N LEU A 248 56.57 -25.38 -14.85
CA LEU A 248 57.09 -26.39 -15.77
C LEU A 248 58.61 -26.27 -15.84
N LEU A 249 59.31 -26.81 -14.83
CA LEU A 249 60.74 -27.09 -14.92
C LEU A 249 60.94 -28.62 -15.00
N PRO A 250 61.60 -29.15 -16.05
CA PRO A 250 61.78 -30.58 -16.21
C PRO A 250 62.87 -31.11 -15.27
N THR A 251 62.62 -32.27 -14.67
CA THR A 251 63.59 -33.07 -13.94
C THR A 251 64.61 -33.69 -14.90
N PRO A 252 65.93 -33.64 -14.62
CA PRO A 252 66.91 -34.38 -15.39
C PRO A 252 66.99 -35.83 -14.92
N VAL A 253 66.88 -36.74 -15.88
CA VAL A 253 67.23 -38.16 -15.77
C VAL A 253 68.75 -38.29 -15.59
N ARG A 254 69.21 -39.06 -14.59
CA ARG A 254 70.54 -39.67 -14.64
C ARG A 254 70.61 -40.98 -13.83
N ALA A 255 70.97 -42.02 -14.58
CA ALA A 255 71.65 -43.29 -14.28
C ALA A 255 71.56 -43.89 -12.87
#